data_AF-X6EP30-F1
#
_entry.id   AF-X6EP30-F1
#
_cell.length_a   1.000
_cell.length_b   1.000
_cell.length_c   1.000
_cell.angle_alpha   90.00
_cell.angle_beta   90.00
_cell.angle_gamma   90.00
#
_symmetry.space_group_name_H-M   'P 1'
#
loop_
_entity.id
_entity.type
_entity.pdbx_description
1 polymer ?
#
loop_
_entity_poly.entity_id
_entity_poly.type
_entity_poly.pdbx_seq_one_letter_code
_entity_poly.pdbx_strand_id
1 'polypeptide(L)' 'MNELLAMILDAHGGPERWRAHEKVQAMIVTGGGFFALKGLIQDP' A
#
# COMPACT_ATOMS: atom_id res chain seq x y z
N MET A 1 20.53 4.14 3.41
CA MET A 1 19.29 4.56 2.73
C MET A 1 19.69 5.16 1.40
N ASN A 2 19.09 4.75 0.28
CA ASN A 2 19.34 5.36 -1.03
C ASN A 2 18.63 6.72 -1.08
N GLU A 3 19.28 7.78 -1.60
CA GLU A 3 18.71 9.13 -1.68
C GLU A 3 17.39 9.17 -2.47
N LEU A 4 17.33 8.45 -3.60
CA LEU A 4 16.12 8.38 -4.42
C LEU A 4 14.95 7.76 -3.64
N LEU A 5 15.23 6.74 -2.84
CA LEU A 5 14.22 6.10 -1.99
C LEU A 5 13.68 7.08 -0.93
N ALA A 6 14.55 7.88 -0.31
CA ALA A 6 14.13 8.90 0.66
C ALA A 6 13.21 9.94 0.00
N MET A 7 13.60 10.44 -1.18
CA MET A 7 12.79 11.40 -1.93
C MET A 7 11.41 10.86 -2.33
N ILE A 8 11.34 9.59 -2.76
CA ILE A 8 10.06 8.96 -3.11
C ILE A 8 9.15 8.89 -1.87
N LEU A 9 9.68 8.46 -0.72
CA LEU A 9 8.89 8.35 0.50
C LEU A 9 8.36 9.72 0.96
N ASP A 10 9.21 10.76 0.93
CA ASP A 10 8.79 12.12 1.27
C ASP A 10 7.72 12.65 0.30
N ALA A 11 7.87 12.41 -1.00
CA ALA A 11 6.87 12.80 -2.00
C ALA A 11 5.50 12.15 -1.78
N HIS A 12 5.45 10.98 -1.13
CA HIS A 12 4.23 10.25 -0.79
C HIS A 12 3.73 10.53 0.64
N GLY A 13 4.22 11.58 1.29
CA GLY A 13 3.75 12.03 2.60
C GLY A 13 4.59 11.56 3.78
N GLY A 14 5.73 10.92 3.50
CA GLY A 14 6.72 10.52 4.48
C GLY A 14 6.26 9.38 5.41
N PRO A 15 7.21 8.74 6.11
CA PRO A 15 6.90 7.67 7.04
C PRO A 15 6.26 8.16 8.35
N GLU A 16 6.47 9.43 8.72
CA GLU A 16 6.00 9.96 10.02
C GLU A 16 4.47 9.96 10.14
N ARG A 17 3.75 10.23 9.04
CA ARG A 17 2.27 10.15 9.03
C ARG A 17 1.78 8.74 9.37
N TRP A 18 2.44 7.72 8.85
CA TRP A 18 2.08 6.33 9.14
C TRP A 18 2.43 5.93 10.57
N ARG A 19 3.56 6.40 11.10
CA ARG A 19 3.98 6.13 12.49
C ARG A 19 3.10 6.78 13.54
N ALA A 20 2.40 7.87 13.19
CA ALA A 20 1.44 8.50 14.09
C ALA A 20 0.18 7.66 14.33
N HIS A 21 -0.06 6.61 13.54
CA HIS A 21 -1.21 5.74 13.70
C HIS A 21 -0.86 4.48 14.49
N GLU A 22 -1.54 4.27 15.62
CA GLU A 22 -1.36 3.05 16.44
C GLU A 22 -2.14 1.85 15.89
N LYS A 23 -3.18 2.10 15.07
CA LYS A 23 -4.02 1.06 14.47
C LYS A 23 -4.51 1.51 13.10
N VAL A 24 -4.42 0.62 12.12
CA VAL A 24 -5.01 0.79 10.80
C VAL A 24 -6.18 -0.19 10.66
N GLN A 25 -7.33 0.30 10.21
CA GLN A 25 -8.45 -0.52 9.79
C GLN A 25 -8.64 -0.39 8.29
N ALA A 26 -8.73 -1.53 7.61
CA ALA A 26 -9.06 -1.61 6.21
C ALA A 26 -10.08 -2.73 6.02
N MET A 27 -11.05 -2.49 5.14
CA MET A 27 -11.88 -3.57 4.61
C MET A 27 -11.17 -4.09 3.37
N ILE A 28 -10.63 -5.31 3.45
CA ILE A 28 -10.09 -5.98 2.27
C ILE A 28 -11.29 -6.41 1.43
N VAL A 29 -11.45 -5.75 0.29
CA VAL A 29 -12.41 -6.19 -0.72
C VAL A 29 -11.71 -7.14 -1.67
N THR A 30 -12.30 -8.31 -1.84
CA THR A 30 -12.02 -9.21 -2.96
C THR A 30 -12.87 -8.75 -4.15
N GLY A 31 -12.25 -8.60 -5.32
CA GLY A 31 -12.95 -8.30 -6.57
C GLY A 31 -12.18 -7.40 -7.52
N GLY A 32 -12.68 -7.30 -8.76
CA GLY A 32 -12.21 -6.35 -9.76
C GLY A 32 -10.97 -6.79 -10.55
N GLY A 33 -10.66 -6.04 -11.61
CA GLY A 33 -9.63 -6.42 -12.58
C GLY A 33 -8.19 -6.46 -12.04
N PHE A 34 -7.96 -5.91 -10.85
CA PHE A 34 -6.62 -5.88 -10.25
C PHE A 34 -6.10 -7.27 -9.87
N PHE A 35 -6.97 -8.21 -9.50
CA PHE A 35 -6.56 -9.58 -9.18
C PHE A 35 -6.13 -10.33 -10.44
N ALA A 36 -6.88 -10.17 -11.54
CA ALA A 36 -6.52 -10.76 -12.83
C ALA A 36 -5.18 -10.22 -13.36
N LEU A 37 -4.91 -8.91 -13.19
CA LEU A 37 -3.61 -8.30 -13.55
C LEU A 37 -2.43 -8.86 -12.75
N LYS A 38 -2.68 -9.41 -11.56
CA LYS A 38 -1.68 -10.06 -10.71
C LYS A 38 -1.57 -11.57 -10.96
N GLY A 39 -2.35 -12.13 -11.89
CA GLY A 39 -2.41 -13.57 -12.13
C GLY A 39 -2.99 -14.37 -10.95
N LEU A 40 -3.70 -13.70 -10.04
CA LEU A 40 -4.31 -14.34 -8.89
C LEU A 40 -5.76 -14.68 -9.21
N ILE A 41 -6.09 -15.97 -9.11
CA ILE A 41 -7.48 -16.45 -9.12
C ILE A 41 -8.06 -16.13 -7.76
N GLN A 42 -9.22 -15.47 -7.74
CA GLN A 42 -9.94 -15.25 -6.50
C GLN A 42 -10.74 -16.50 -6.14
N ASP A 43 -10.76 -16.83 -4.86
CA ASP A 43 -11.68 -17.82 -4.33
C ASP A 43 -13.13 -17.40 -4.68
N PRO A 44 -14.04 -18.36 -4.94
CA PRO A 44 -15.44 -18.08 -5.30
C PRO A 44 -16.18 -17.21 -4.29
#